data_AF-A0A9E3VTC3-F1
#
_entry.id   AF-A0A9E3VTC3-F1
#
_cell.length_a   1.000
_cell.length_b   1.000
_cell.length_c   1.000
_cell.angle_alpha   90.00
_cell.angle_beta   90.00
_cell.angle_gamma   90.00
#
_symmetry.space_group_name_H-M   'P 1'
#
loop_
_entity.id
_entity.type
_entity.pdbx_description
1 polymer ?
#
loop_
_entity_poly.entity_id
_entity_poly.type
_entity_poly.pdbx_seq_one_letter_code
_entity_poly.pdbx_strand_id
1 'polypeptide(L)' 'MKYIDEYRDKAVVLQLSEQINKTSRNPVRIMEVCGGHTMAIQRFGIPTLLPETVELVSGPGCPV' A
#
# COMPACT_ATOMS: atom_id res chain seq x y z
N MET A 1 3.79 -20.47 -6.47
CA MET A 1 3.70 -19.89 -5.11
C MET A 1 2.23 -19.94 -4.71
N LYS A 2 1.89 -20.61 -3.61
CA LYS A 2 0.49 -20.77 -3.18
C LYS A 2 -0.09 -19.38 -2.87
N TYR A 3 -1.30 -19.07 -3.35
CA TYR A 3 -2.05 -17.80 -3.14
C TYR A 3 -1.62 -16.57 -3.96
N ILE A 4 -0.69 -16.69 -4.91
CA ILE A 4 -0.23 -15.50 -5.66
C ILE A 4 -1.35 -14.83 -6.46
N ASP A 5 -2.27 -15.62 -7.01
CA ASP A 5 -3.38 -15.13 -7.82
C ASP A 5 -4.43 -14.45 -6.94
N GLU A 6 -4.71 -15.00 -5.76
CA GLU A 6 -5.67 -14.45 -4.79
C GLU A 6 -5.22 -13.09 -4.25
N TYR A 7 -3.95 -12.95 -3.84
CA TYR A 7 -3.42 -11.68 -3.34
C TYR A 7 -3.15 -10.64 -4.44
N ARG A 8 -3.20 -11.05 -5.72
CA ARG A 8 -3.06 -10.14 -6.87
C ARG A 8 -4.37 -9.94 -7.61
N ASP A 9 -5.48 -10.38 -7.04
CA ASP A 9 -6.80 -10.20 -7.62
C ASP A 9 -7.17 -8.70 -7.61
N LYS A 10 -7.44 -8.18 -8.82
CA LYS A 10 -7.76 -6.76 -9.01
C LYS A 10 -9.06 -6.37 -8.30
N ALA A 11 -10.07 -7.23 -8.28
CA ALA A 11 -11.35 -6.93 -7.65
C ALA A 11 -11.18 -6.77 -6.13
N VAL A 12 -10.40 -7.66 -5.51
CA VAL A 12 -10.08 -7.57 -4.07
C VAL A 12 -9.33 -6.28 -3.76
N VAL A 13 -8.31 -5.92 -4.56
CA VAL A 13 -7.54 -4.69 -4.36
C VAL A 13 -8.41 -3.44 -4.46
N LEU A 14 -9.30 -3.36 -5.46
CA LEU A 14 -10.19 -2.21 -5.64
C LEU A 14 -11.20 -2.10 -4.49
N GLN A 15 -11.74 -3.22 -4.01
CA GLN A 15 -12.63 -3.23 -2.85
C GLN A 15 -11.93 -2.73 -1.59
N LEU A 16 -10.69 -3.16 -1.34
CA LEU A 16 -9.91 -2.68 -0.20
C LEU A 16 -9.59 -1.19 -0.30
N SER A 17 -9.21 -0.71 -1.49
CA SER A 17 -8.99 0.72 -1.74
C SER A 17 -10.25 1.54 -1.42
N GLU A 18 -11.42 1.09 -1.86
CA GLU A 18 -12.68 1.78 -1.56
C GLU A 18 -12.98 1.82 -0.05
N GLN A 19 -12.73 0.72 0.66
CA GLN A 19 -12.89 0.65 2.12
C GLN A 19 -11.94 1.61 2.85
N ILE A 20 -10.68 1.69 2.41
CA ILE A 20 -9.70 2.65 2.96
C ILE A 20 -10.19 4.08 2.74
N ASN A 21 -10.66 4.40 1.53
CA ASN A 21 -11.21 5.73 1.21
C ASN A 21 -12.41 6.11 2.11
N LYS A 22 -13.30 5.16 2.42
CA LYS A 22 -14.45 5.41 3.32
C LYS A 22 -14.05 5.55 4.79
N THR A 23 -12.97 4.89 5.21
CA THR A 23 -12.54 4.82 6.61
C THR A 23 -11.61 5.95 7.00
N SER A 24 -10.74 6.38 6.09
CA SER A 24 -9.69 7.37 6.39
C SER A 24 -10.25 8.79 6.47
N ARG A 25 -10.46 9.28 7.69
CA ARG A 25 -11.02 10.62 7.96
C ARG A 25 -9.98 11.66 8.37
N ASN A 26 -8.86 11.22 8.92
CA ASN A 26 -7.82 12.10 9.45
C ASN A 26 -6.51 11.83 8.70
N PRO A 27 -5.66 12.85 8.50
CA PRO A 27 -4.32 12.66 7.94
C PRO A 27 -3.50 11.68 8.79
N VAL A 28 -2.96 10.65 8.14
CA VAL A 28 -2.07 9.66 8.75
C VAL A 28 -0.85 9.45 7.86
N ARG A 29 0.30 9.23 8.51
CA ARG A 29 1.55 8.88 7.83
C ARG A 29 1.92 7.46 8.22
N ILE A 30 2.03 6.57 7.24
CA ILE A 30 2.39 5.17 7.45
C ILE A 30 3.80 4.95 6.93
N MET A 31 4.71 4.55 7.83
CA MET A 31 6.09 4.28 7.48
C MET A 31 6.33 2.79 7.29
N GLU A 32 6.90 2.41 6.15
CA GLU A 32 7.45 1.07 5.93
C GLU A 32 8.96 1.05 6.17
N VAL A 33 9.49 -0.12 6.54
CA VAL A 33 10.92 -0.33 6.86
C VAL A 33 11.47 -1.59 6.18
N CYS A 34 10.98 -1.90 4.97
CA CYS A 34 11.43 -3.04 4.19
C CYS A 34 11.60 -2.64 2.73
N GLY A 35 12.82 -2.74 2.19
CA GLY A 35 13.09 -2.43 0.78
C GLY A 35 12.19 -3.18 -0.22
N GLY A 36 11.71 -4.38 0.14
CA GLY A 36 10.73 -5.12 -0.65
C GLY A 36 9.36 -4.43 -0.73
N HIS A 37 8.90 -3.83 0.38
CA HIS A 37 7.68 -3.01 0.37
C HIS A 37 7.88 -1.72 -0.40
N THR A 38 9.01 -1.04 -0.24
CA THR A 38 9.35 0.15 -1.04
C THR A 38 9.20 -0.14 -2.54
N MET A 39 9.80 -1.25 -3.00
CA MET A 39 9.75 -1.64 -4.41
C MET A 39 8.34 -2.02 -4.86
N ALA A 40 7.59 -2.76 -4.05
CA ALA A 40 6.21 -3.15 -4.38
C ALA A 40 5.27 -1.93 -4.45
N ILE A 41 5.34 -1.03 -3.47
CA ILE A 41 4.52 0.20 -3.39
C ILE A 41 4.71 1.03 -4.66
N GLN A 42 5.96 1.25 -5.06
CA GLN A 42 6.29 2.03 -6.26
C GLN A 42 5.89 1.29 -7.55
N ARG A 43 6.23 0.01 -7.67
CA ARG A 43 5.93 -0.80 -8.85
C ARG A 43 4.44 -0.89 -9.17
N PHE A 44 3.60 -1.01 -8.14
CA PHE A 44 2.16 -1.15 -8.31
C PHE A 44 1.40 0.18 -8.16
N GLY A 45 2.09 1.30 -7.97
CA GLY A 45 1.45 2.61 -7.87
C GLY A 45 0.46 2.72 -6.71
N ILE A 46 0.71 2.01 -5.59
CA ILE A 46 -0.18 1.98 -4.42
C ILE A 46 -0.59 3.38 -3.92
N PRO A 47 0.28 4.42 -3.91
CA PRO A 47 -0.13 5.76 -3.50
C PRO A 47 -1.31 6.33 -4.28
N THR A 48 -1.49 5.93 -5.55
CA THR A 48 -2.60 6.40 -6.39
C THR A 48 -3.95 5.79 -6.03
N LEU A 49 -3.95 4.71 -5.24
CA LEU A 49 -5.15 4.00 -4.78
C LEU A 49 -5.58 4.43 -3.37
N LEU A 50 -4.81 5.31 -2.72
CA LEU A 50 -5.05 5.76 -1.36
C LEU A 50 -5.67 7.17 -1.36
N PRO A 51 -6.51 7.50 -0.37
CA PRO A 51 -6.99 8.87 -0.19
C PRO A 51 -5.85 9.81 0.17
N GLU A 52 -6.01 11.11 -0.11
CA GLU A 52 -5.02 12.16 0.24
C GLU A 52 -4.73 12.23 1.75
N THR A 53 -5.62 11.68 2.58
CA THR A 53 -5.42 11.56 4.03
C THR A 53 -4.40 10.51 4.43
N VAL A 54 -3.87 9.70 3.50
CA VAL A 54 -2.87 8.66 3.79
C VAL A 54 -1.59 8.94 3.02
N GLU A 55 -0.53 9.28 3.74
CA GLU A 55 0.81 9.41 3.18
C GLU A 55 1.64 8.16 3.49
N LEU A 56 2.25 7.56 2.46
CA LEU A 56 3.21 6.46 2.64
C LEU A 56 4.62 7.02 2.69
N VAL A 57 5.39 6.61 3.71
CA VAL A 57 6.76 7.06 3.95
C VAL A 57 7.69 5.85 3.94
N SER A 58 8.81 5.95 3.23
CA SER A 58 9.84 4.90 3.25
C SER A 58 10.89 5.23 4.30
N GLY A 59 11.01 4.36 5.30
CA GLY A 59 12.04 4.41 6.33
C GLY A 59 13.32 3.68 5.94
N PRO A 60 14.30 3.58 6.85
CA PRO A 60 15.56 2.86 6.62
C PRO A 60 15.33 1.34 6.63
N GLY A 61 14.83 0.81 5.51
CA GLY A 61 14.44 -0.60 5.35
C GLY A 61 15.43 -1.50 4.62
N CYS A 62 16.64 -1.01 4.37
CA CYS A 62 17.70 -1.75 3.69
C CYS A 62 18.87 -1.94 4.67
N PRO A 63 19.19 -3.17 5.08
CA PRO A 63 20.20 -3.46 6.09
C PRO A 63 21.65 -3.42 5.55
N VAL A 64 21.89 -2.73 4.44
CA VAL A 64 23.14 -2.66 3.65
C VAL A 64 24.43 -2.99 4.40
#